data_AF-A0A5B0BDV3-F1
#
_entry.id   AF-A0A5B0BDV3-F1
#
_cell.length_a   1.000
_cell.length_b   1.000
_cell.length_c   1.000
_cell.angle_alpha   90.00
_cell.angle_beta   90.00
_cell.angle_gamma   90.00
#
_symmetry.space_group_name_H-M   'P 1'
#
loop_
_entity.id
_entity.type
_entity.pdbx_description
1 polymer ?
#
loop_
_entity_poly.entity_id
_entity_poly.type
_entity_poly.pdbx_seq_one_letter_code
_entity_poly.pdbx_strand_id
1 'polypeptide(L)'
;MFSVLDDINWPALAIAAVASFLIAGVWFAVVIAKPYAVALGREGAPAPSPTPVTVAGPLLCTLATVLTSAVLVEALDITGTGDAVAFGLIVGVGYLGAMTFQIAINPNFPRPLYYGLLNAPYFVLTSVLTSVILVAMR
;
A
#
# COMPACT_ATOMS: atom_id res chain seq x y z
N MET A 1 17.95 9.73 10.73
CA MET A 1 16.77 9.38 9.91
C MET A 1 15.66 10.40 10.11
N PHE A 2 15.07 10.57 11.29
CA PHE A 2 14.02 11.60 11.48
C PHE A 2 14.49 13.06 11.39
N SER A 3 15.79 13.31 11.32
CA SER A 3 16.33 14.65 11.03
C SER A 3 15.95 15.17 9.64
N VAL A 4 15.49 14.30 8.73
CA VAL A 4 15.14 14.65 7.34
C VAL A 4 13.68 15.11 7.17
N LEU A 5 12.92 15.27 8.26
CA LEU A 5 11.51 15.66 8.15
C LEU A 5 11.33 17.03 7.50
N ASP A 6 12.31 17.93 7.69
CA ASP A 6 12.33 19.25 7.07
C ASP A 6 12.70 19.21 5.57
N ASP A 7 13.32 18.11 5.12
CA ASP A 7 13.73 17.90 3.73
C ASP A 7 12.62 17.26 2.87
N ILE A 8 11.54 16.76 3.49
CA ILE A 8 10.43 16.11 2.78
C ILE A 8 9.64 17.13 1.96
N ASN A 9 9.50 16.86 0.66
CA ASN A 9 8.52 17.55 -0.18
C ASN A 9 7.08 17.12 0.19
N TRP A 10 6.44 17.90 1.06
CA TRP A 10 5.07 17.65 1.55
C TRP A 10 4.00 17.58 0.43
N PRO A 11 4.04 18.43 -0.61
CA PRO A 11 3.20 18.24 -1.80
C PRO A 11 3.35 16.87 -2.46
N ALA A 12 4.59 16.39 -2.65
CA ALA A 12 4.85 15.07 -3.24
C ALA A 12 4.28 13.94 -2.37
N LEU A 13 4.46 14.04 -1.05
CA LEU A 13 3.86 13.12 -0.07
C LEU A 13 2.32 13.10 -0.18
N ALA A 14 1.69 14.27 -0.24
CA ALA A 14 0.24 14.38 -0.37
C ALA A 14 -0.27 13.75 -1.68
N ILE A 15 0.41 14.00 -2.79
CA ILE A 15 0.08 13.41 -4.09
C ILE A 15 0.22 11.89 -4.06
N ALA A 16 1.32 11.37 -3.51
CA ALA A 16 1.53 9.92 -3.38
C ALA A 16 0.45 9.26 -2.51
N ALA A 17 0.04 9.90 -1.41
CA ALA A 17 -1.03 9.42 -0.54
C ALA A 17 -2.39 9.41 -1.26
N VAL A 18 -2.76 10.50 -1.93
CA VAL A 18 -4.02 10.58 -2.68
C VAL A 18 -4.03 9.56 -3.83
N ALA A 19 -2.94 9.45 -4.59
CA ALA A 19 -2.85 8.49 -5.68
C ALA A 19 -2.99 7.04 -5.18
N SER A 20 -2.32 6.69 -4.07
CA SER A 20 -2.44 5.38 -3.44
C SER A 20 -3.86 5.09 -2.95
N PHE A 21 -4.54 6.08 -2.36
CA PHE A 21 -5.93 5.94 -1.91
C PHE A 21 -6.90 5.72 -3.09
N LEU A 22 -6.74 6.48 -4.17
CA LEU A 22 -7.55 6.31 -5.39
C LEU A 22 -7.35 4.91 -6.00
N ILE A 23 -6.10 4.45 -6.06
CA ILE A 23 -5.77 3.10 -6.53
C ILE A 23 -6.40 2.05 -5.62
N ALA A 24 -6.41 2.25 -4.30
CA ALA A 24 -7.09 1.34 -3.38
C ALA A 24 -8.57 1.21 -3.71
N GLY A 25 -9.26 2.34 -3.89
CA GLY A 25 -10.67 2.37 -4.28
C GLY A 25 -10.92 1.60 -5.56
N VAL A 26 -10.14 1.86 -6.61
CA VAL A 26 -10.26 1.15 -7.89
C VAL A 26 -9.94 -0.34 -7.75
N TRP A 27 -8.84 -0.69 -7.06
CA TRP A 27 -8.39 -2.06 -6.93
C TRP A 27 -9.42 -2.92 -6.19
N PHE A 28 -9.82 -2.51 -4.98
CA PHE A 28 -10.67 -3.32 -4.11
C PHE A 28 -12.16 -3.24 -4.48
N ALA A 29 -12.65 -2.09 -4.96
CA ALA A 29 -14.07 -1.94 -5.31
C ALA A 29 -14.39 -2.36 -6.74
N VAL A 30 -13.40 -2.40 -7.64
CA VAL A 30 -13.64 -2.69 -9.06
C VAL A 30 -12.81 -3.90 -9.53
N VAL A 31 -11.48 -3.81 -9.48
CA VAL A 31 -10.60 -4.79 -10.14
C VAL A 31 -10.74 -6.18 -9.53
N ILE A 32 -10.70 -6.28 -8.20
CA ILE A 32 -10.70 -7.56 -7.49
C ILE A 32 -11.96 -7.80 -6.66
N ALA A 33 -13.01 -6.97 -6.78
CA ALA A 33 -14.18 -7.04 -5.89
C ALA A 33 -14.78 -8.45 -5.75
N LYS A 34 -15.04 -9.12 -6.88
CA LYS A 34 -15.57 -10.49 -6.91
C LYS A 34 -14.57 -11.54 -6.38
N PRO A 35 -13.35 -11.67 -6.92
CA PRO A 35 -12.40 -12.66 -6.42
C PRO A 35 -12.00 -12.43 -4.95
N TYR A 36 -12.00 -11.18 -4.47
CA TYR A 36 -11.75 -10.83 -3.08
C TYR A 36 -12.84 -11.36 -2.14
N ALA A 37 -14.12 -11.21 -2.51
CA ALA A 37 -15.23 -11.79 -1.76
C ALA A 37 -15.12 -13.33 -1.68
N VAL A 38 -14.72 -13.98 -2.78
CA VAL A 38 -14.47 -15.43 -2.80
C VAL A 38 -13.31 -15.82 -1.88
N ALA A 39 -12.21 -15.07 -1.90
CA ALA A 39 -11.06 -15.32 -1.03
C ALA A 39 -11.41 -15.22 0.46
N LEU A 40 -12.33 -14.31 0.79
CA LEU A 40 -12.87 -14.11 2.14
C LEU A 40 -13.98 -15.10 2.53
N GLY A 41 -14.44 -15.97 1.62
CA GLY A 41 -15.59 -16.85 1.87
C GLY A 41 -16.90 -16.09 2.06
N ARG A 42 -17.03 -14.90 1.46
CA ARG A 42 -18.18 -13.98 1.57
C ARG A 42 -18.93 -13.83 0.25
N GLU A 43 -18.80 -14.77 -0.67
CA GLU A 43 -19.54 -14.75 -1.92
C GLU A 43 -21.05 -14.74 -1.66
N GLY A 44 -21.77 -13.80 -2.29
CA GLY A 44 -23.22 -13.62 -2.09
C GLY A 44 -23.63 -13.00 -0.75
N ALA A 45 -22.69 -12.73 0.16
CA ALA A 45 -22.99 -12.05 1.42
C ALA A 45 -23.16 -10.53 1.19
N PRO A 46 -24.03 -9.86 1.97
CA PRO A 46 -24.10 -8.40 1.94
C PRO A 46 -22.77 -7.79 2.39
N ALA A 47 -22.47 -6.60 1.86
CA ALA A 47 -21.32 -5.81 2.30
C ALA A 47 -21.45 -5.50 3.80
N PRO A 48 -20.37 -5.66 4.59
CA PRO A 48 -20.37 -5.24 5.98
C PRO A 48 -20.72 -3.76 6.10
N SER A 49 -21.46 -3.39 7.15
CA SER A 49 -21.69 -1.98 7.45
C SER A 49 -20.36 -1.26 7.70
N PRO A 50 -20.17 -0.05 7.14
CA PRO A 50 -18.95 0.71 7.36
C PRO A 50 -18.84 1.08 8.84
N THR A 51 -17.66 0.82 9.41
CA THR A 51 -17.24 1.29 10.73
C THR A 51 -16.16 2.36 10.59
N PRO A 52 -15.94 3.20 11.61
CA PRO A 52 -14.83 4.16 11.58
C PRO A 52 -13.48 3.52 11.29
N VAL A 53 -13.22 2.32 11.83
CA VAL A 53 -11.95 1.58 11.60
C VAL A 53 -11.83 1.14 10.15
N THR A 54 -12.89 0.59 9.55
CA THR A 54 -12.86 0.11 8.16
C THR A 54 -12.81 1.25 7.14
N VAL A 55 -13.20 2.47 7.53
CA VAL A 55 -13.18 3.66 6.65
C VAL A 55 -11.87 4.45 6.83
N ALA A 56 -11.53 4.84 8.06
CA ALA A 56 -10.36 5.68 8.33
C ALA A 56 -9.06 4.87 8.47
N GLY A 57 -9.14 3.61 8.91
CA GLY A 57 -7.97 2.75 9.11
C GLY A 57 -7.10 2.62 7.85
N PRO A 58 -7.65 2.23 6.69
CA PRO A 58 -6.87 2.15 5.45
C PRO A 58 -6.20 3.47 5.06
N LEU A 59 -6.86 4.60 5.27
CA LEU A 59 -6.30 5.93 4.98
C LEU A 59 -5.10 6.23 5.89
N LEU A 60 -5.26 6.02 7.20
CA LEU A 60 -4.20 6.27 8.18
C LEU A 60 -3.00 5.34 7.97
N CYS A 61 -3.25 4.07 7.67
CA CYS A 61 -2.19 3.12 7.31
C CYS A 61 -1.46 3.54 6.03
N THR A 62 -2.19 3.97 5.00
CA THR A 62 -1.60 4.48 3.75
C THR A 62 -0.71 5.69 4.03
N LEU A 63 -1.20 6.68 4.78
CA LEU A 63 -0.42 7.85 5.17
C LEU A 63 0.86 7.48 5.91
N ALA A 64 0.78 6.54 6.85
CA ALA A 64 1.95 6.06 7.58
C ALA A 64 2.99 5.41 6.64
N THR A 65 2.55 4.59 5.67
CA THR A 65 3.46 3.95 4.70
C THR A 65 4.10 4.96 3.75
N VAL A 66 3.36 5.97 3.30
CA VAL A 66 3.88 7.02 2.41
C VAL A 66 4.87 7.92 3.15
N LEU A 67 4.54 8.36 4.37
CA LEU A 67 5.44 9.15 5.20
C LEU A 67 6.73 8.39 5.51
N THR A 68 6.63 7.11 5.85
CA THR A 68 7.80 6.26 6.08
C THR A 68 8.67 6.16 4.81
N SER A 69 8.04 6.00 3.65
CA SER A 69 8.76 5.97 2.37
C SER A 69 9.47 7.29 2.08
N ALA A 70 8.83 8.43 2.35
CA ALA A 70 9.45 9.75 2.20
C ALA A 70 10.69 9.91 3.11
N VAL A 71 10.56 9.55 4.39
CA VAL A 71 11.70 9.57 5.33
C VAL A 71 12.85 8.68 4.82
N LEU A 72 12.54 7.51 4.28
CA LEU A 72 13.56 6.59 3.78
C LEU A 72 14.21 7.07 2.48
N VAL A 73 13.43 7.64 1.56
CA VAL A 73 13.93 8.25 0.32
C VAL A 73 14.93 9.35 0.64
N GLU A 74 14.59 10.25 1.56
CA GLU A 74 15.51 11.32 2.00
C GLU A 74 16.72 10.76 2.75
N ALA A 75 16.51 9.88 3.74
CA ALA A 75 17.58 9.38 4.60
C ALA A 75 18.59 8.48 3.86
N LEU A 76 18.18 7.83 2.76
CA LEU A 76 19.03 7.00 1.91
C LEU A 76 19.54 7.76 0.67
N ASP A 77 19.20 9.04 0.56
CA ASP A 77 19.50 9.91 -0.57
C ASP A 77 19.17 9.31 -1.95
N ILE A 78 17.95 8.78 -2.07
CA ILE A 78 17.46 8.21 -3.33
C ILE A 78 17.10 9.37 -4.26
N THR A 79 17.86 9.54 -5.33
CA THR A 79 17.71 10.64 -6.30
C THR A 79 17.35 10.17 -7.71
N GLY A 80 17.67 8.92 -8.06
CA GLY A 80 17.39 8.34 -9.37
C GLY A 80 16.02 7.65 -9.44
N THR A 81 15.30 7.83 -10.55
CA THR A 81 14.03 7.13 -10.78
C THR A 81 14.18 5.61 -10.83
N GLY A 82 15.30 5.10 -11.36
CA GLY A 82 15.61 3.67 -11.35
C GLY A 82 15.76 3.11 -9.93
N ASP A 83 16.47 3.84 -9.07
CA ASP A 83 16.64 3.48 -7.66
C ASP A 83 15.33 3.61 -6.89
N ALA A 84 14.48 4.60 -7.24
CA ALA A 84 13.15 4.74 -6.68
C ALA A 84 12.29 3.50 -6.97
N VAL A 85 12.31 2.99 -8.20
CA VAL A 85 11.61 1.76 -8.57
C VAL A 85 12.18 0.56 -7.80
N ALA A 86 13.51 0.43 -7.74
CA ALA A 86 14.17 -0.65 -7.00
C ALA A 86 13.80 -0.63 -5.51
N PHE A 87 13.87 0.54 -4.87
CA PHE A 87 13.46 0.75 -3.48
C PHE A 87 11.99 0.40 -3.27
N GLY A 88 11.11 0.89 -4.15
CA GLY A 88 9.68 0.61 -4.09
C GLY A 88 9.37 -0.89 -4.23
N LEU A 89 10.11 -1.62 -5.06
CA LEU A 89 10.00 -3.07 -5.20
C LEU A 89 10.53 -3.81 -3.97
N ILE A 90 11.68 -3.39 -3.42
CA ILE A 90 12.26 -3.98 -2.20
C ILE A 90 11.27 -3.85 -1.03
N VAL A 91 10.72 -2.65 -0.81
CA VAL A 91 9.73 -2.40 0.24
C VAL A 91 8.43 -3.14 -0.05
N GLY A 92 7.93 -3.00 -1.28
CA GLY A 92 6.65 -3.55 -1.70
C GLY A 92 6.61 -5.07 -1.62
N VAL A 93 7.65 -5.76 -2.09
CA VAL A 93 7.73 -7.23 -2.09
C VAL A 93 8.22 -7.74 -0.73
N GLY A 94 9.35 -7.21 -0.26
CA GLY A 94 10.06 -7.74 0.90
C GLY A 94 9.37 -7.46 2.23
N TYR A 95 8.69 -6.31 2.35
CA TYR A 95 7.93 -5.97 3.55
C TYR A 95 6.42 -6.15 3.31
N LEU A 96 5.81 -5.33 2.46
CA LEU A 96 4.35 -5.24 2.41
C LEU A 96 3.70 -6.51 1.84
N GLY A 97 4.24 -7.05 0.75
CA GLY A 97 3.78 -8.28 0.13
C GLY A 97 3.96 -9.46 1.07
N ALA A 98 5.17 -9.66 1.63
CA ALA A 98 5.44 -10.70 2.61
C ALA A 98 4.50 -10.62 3.83
N MET A 99 4.32 -9.42 4.40
CA MET A 99 3.41 -9.19 5.53
C MET A 99 1.95 -9.52 5.18
N THR A 100 1.51 -9.19 3.95
CA THR A 100 0.17 -9.52 3.47
C THR A 100 -0.07 -11.04 3.48
N PHE A 101 0.88 -11.83 2.97
CA PHE A 101 0.78 -13.29 3.06
C PHE A 101 0.86 -13.79 4.49
N GLN A 102 1.74 -13.21 5.32
CA GLN A 102 1.88 -13.59 6.73
C GLN A 102 0.59 -13.40 7.52
N ILE A 103 -0.12 -12.29 7.30
CA ILE A 103 -1.45 -12.03 7.90
C ILE A 103 -2.48 -13.02 7.35
N ALA A 104 -2.44 -13.29 6.04
CA ALA A 104 -3.40 -14.16 5.38
C ALA A 104 -3.27 -15.62 5.82
N ILE A 105 -2.07 -16.11 6.16
CA ILE A 105 -1.83 -17.46 6.73
C ILE A 105 -2.28 -17.49 8.21
N ASN A 106 -3.51 -17.05 8.45
CA ASN A 106 -4.22 -17.13 9.70
C ASN A 106 -5.39 -18.12 9.51
N PRO A 107 -5.67 -19.00 10.48
CA PRO A 107 -6.75 -20.01 10.38
C PRO A 107 -8.14 -19.46 10.07
N ASN A 108 -8.37 -18.16 10.28
CA ASN A 108 -9.64 -17.49 10.01
C ASN A 108 -9.81 -17.05 8.54
N PHE A 109 -8.77 -17.11 7.70
CA PHE A 109 -8.90 -16.83 6.26
C PHE A 109 -9.19 -18.13 5.49
N PRO A 110 -10.36 -18.26 4.83
CA PRO A 110 -10.74 -19.50 4.14
C PRO A 110 -9.81 -19.88 2.98
N ARG A 111 -9.24 -18.88 2.28
CA ARG A 111 -8.36 -19.08 1.13
C ARG A 111 -7.11 -18.19 1.28
N PRO A 112 -6.18 -18.53 2.19
CA PRO A 112 -5.12 -17.63 2.64
C PRO A 112 -4.18 -17.20 1.51
N LEU A 113 -3.72 -18.15 0.68
CA LEU A 113 -2.83 -17.85 -0.45
C LEU A 113 -3.53 -17.04 -1.54
N TYR A 114 -4.82 -17.30 -1.78
CA TYR A 114 -5.59 -16.56 -2.77
C TYR A 114 -5.84 -15.11 -2.31
N TYR A 115 -6.16 -14.91 -1.03
CA TYR A 115 -6.24 -13.59 -0.43
C TYR A 115 -4.91 -12.84 -0.62
N GLY A 116 -3.78 -13.47 -0.25
CA GLY A 116 -2.45 -12.87 -0.42
C GLY A 116 -2.17 -12.47 -1.87
N LEU A 117 -2.44 -13.35 -2.83
CA LEU A 117 -2.21 -13.11 -4.26
C LEU A 117 -3.04 -11.94 -4.82
N LEU A 118 -4.25 -11.71 -4.30
CA LEU A 118 -5.10 -10.60 -4.73
C LEU A 118 -4.66 -9.25 -4.11
N ASN A 119 -4.13 -9.27 -2.88
CA ASN A 119 -3.86 -8.07 -2.09
C ASN A 119 -2.42 -7.59 -2.25
N ALA A 120 -1.44 -8.50 -2.28
CA ALA A 120 -0.02 -8.15 -2.37
C ALA A 120 0.33 -7.26 -3.57
N PRO A 121 -0.23 -7.47 -4.79
CA PRO A 121 0.08 -6.62 -5.94
C PRO A 121 -0.30 -5.15 -5.74
N TYR A 122 -1.39 -4.87 -5.03
CA TYR A 122 -1.77 -3.50 -4.68
C TYR A 122 -0.69 -2.81 -3.84
N PHE A 123 -0.16 -3.49 -2.82
CA PHE A 123 0.87 -2.94 -1.95
C PHE A 123 2.21 -2.76 -2.67
N VAL A 124 2.57 -3.70 -3.55
CA VAL A 124 3.77 -3.56 -4.39
C VAL A 124 3.63 -2.37 -5.33
N LEU A 125 2.50 -2.27 -6.03
CA LEU A 125 2.22 -1.18 -6.98
C LEU A 125 2.26 0.19 -6.29
N THR A 126 1.57 0.33 -5.16
CA THR A 126 1.51 1.60 -4.43
C THR A 126 2.84 1.97 -3.78
N SER A 127 3.65 0.99 -3.37
CA SER A 127 5.03 1.21 -2.89
C SER A 127 5.92 1.78 -4.00
N VAL A 128 5.89 1.17 -5.20
CA VAL A 128 6.66 1.67 -6.37
C VAL A 128 6.16 3.04 -6.83
N LEU A 129 4.85 3.22 -6.91
CA LEU A 129 4.27 4.52 -7.28
C LEU A 129 4.68 5.61 -6.30
N THR A 130 4.60 5.32 -5.00
CA THR A 130 4.96 6.26 -3.94
C THR A 130 6.41 6.68 -4.06
N SER A 131 7.35 5.73 -4.16
CA SER A 131 8.77 6.07 -4.25
C SER A 131 9.09 6.86 -5.52
N VAL A 132 8.48 6.51 -6.66
CA VAL A 132 8.66 7.24 -7.92
C VAL A 132 8.12 8.67 -7.81
N ILE A 133 6.93 8.89 -7.25
CA ILE A 133 6.37 10.25 -7.07
C ILE A 133 7.29 11.08 -6.17
N LEU A 134 7.72 10.52 -5.04
CA LEU A 134 8.56 11.21 -4.08
C LEU A 134 9.89 11.65 -4.72
N VAL A 135 10.54 10.75 -5.46
CA VAL A 135 11.84 11.05 -6.12
C VAL A 135 11.66 11.97 -7.33
N ALA A 136 10.62 11.80 -8.13
CA ALA A 136 10.37 12.63 -9.32
C ALA A 136 10.02 14.09 -8.98
N MET A 137 9.57 14.34 -7.75
CA MET A 137 9.20 15.65 -7.24
C MET A 137 10.15 16.18 -6.17
N ARG A 138 11.24 15.46 -5.89
CA ARG A 138 12.23 15.84 -4.88
C ARG A 138 12.96 17.11 -5.30
#